data_AF-A0A972RMH3-F1
#
_entry.id   AF-A0A972RMH3-F1
#
_cell.length_a   1.000
_cell.length_b   1.000
_cell.length_c   1.000
_cell.angle_alpha   90.00
_cell.angle_beta   90.00
_cell.angle_gamma   90.00
#
_symmetry.space_group_name_H-M   'P 1'
#
loop_
_entity.id
_entity.type
_entity.pdbx_description
1 polymer ?
#
loop_
_entity_poly.entity_id
_entity_poly.type
_entity_poly.pdbx_seq_one_letter_code
_entity_poly.pdbx_strand_id
1 'polypeptide(L)'
;MASESLPLPSDFLPSNTEAAVLRTHGGPVPVPGEQGNYVVMTMDIFRDMAGVGDDADFAASVDALKVSLDQAKAGMTMPLSEILPRLQEKHGI
;
A
#
# COMPACT_ATOMS: atom_id res chain seq x y z
N MET A 1 -16.44 -20.09 10.11
CA MET A 1 -16.42 -19.42 8.81
C MET A 1 -15.04 -19.64 8.23
N ALA A 2 -14.93 -20.53 7.24
CA ALA A 2 -13.64 -20.86 6.64
C ALA A 2 -13.26 -19.72 5.69
N SER A 3 -12.11 -19.09 5.92
CA SER A 3 -11.48 -18.20 4.95
C SER A 3 -11.02 -19.06 3.78
N GLU A 4 -11.76 -19.06 2.67
CA GLU A 4 -11.26 -19.56 1.40
C GLU A 4 -10.11 -18.66 0.95
N SER A 5 -8.88 -19.11 1.18
CA SER A 5 -7.72 -18.58 0.49
C SER A 5 -7.88 -18.93 -0.99
N LEU A 6 -8.28 -17.95 -1.79
CA LEU A 6 -8.28 -18.08 -3.26
C LEU A 6 -6.88 -18.54 -3.68
N PRO A 7 -6.76 -19.64 -4.46
CA PRO A 7 -5.46 -20.04 -4.99
C PRO A 7 -4.96 -18.92 -5.89
N LEU A 8 -3.84 -18.29 -5.52
CA LEU A 8 -3.17 -17.34 -6.40
C LEU A 8 -2.74 -18.13 -7.64
N PRO A 9 -3.18 -17.76 -8.85
CA PRO A 9 -2.81 -18.46 -10.06
C PRO A 9 -1.28 -18.39 -10.21
N SER A 10 -0.64 -19.54 -10.21
CA SER A 10 0.81 -19.71 -10.42
C SER A 10 1.29 -19.28 -11.81
N ASP A 11 0.38 -18.79 -12.66
CA ASP A 11 0.64 -18.21 -13.99
C ASP A 11 0.51 -16.67 -14.01
N PHE A 12 0.45 -16.02 -12.84
CA PHE A 12 0.16 -14.58 -12.70
C PHE A 12 1.15 -13.67 -13.47
N LEU A 13 2.39 -14.10 -13.67
CA LEU A 13 3.38 -13.38 -14.46
C LEU A 13 4.02 -14.30 -15.49
N PRO A 14 4.13 -13.87 -16.76
CA PRO A 14 4.95 -14.56 -17.75
C PRO A 14 6.38 -14.79 -17.22
N SER A 15 6.95 -15.98 -17.45
CA SER A 15 8.26 -16.38 -16.92
C SER A 15 9.42 -15.46 -17.37
N ASN A 16 9.29 -14.80 -18.52
CA ASN A 16 10.22 -13.77 -18.97
C ASN A 16 10.17 -12.49 -18.13
N THR A 17 8.99 -12.11 -17.61
CA THR A 17 8.79 -10.98 -16.71
C THR A 17 9.37 -11.27 -15.34
N GLU A 18 9.09 -12.45 -14.78
CA GLU A 18 9.66 -12.87 -13.49
C GLU A 18 11.19 -12.89 -13.56
N ALA A 19 11.76 -13.51 -14.59
CA ALA A 19 13.22 -13.51 -14.79
C ALA A 19 13.79 -12.10 -14.96
N ALA A 20 13.04 -11.16 -15.58
CA ALA A 20 13.48 -9.77 -15.71
C ALA A 20 13.50 -9.05 -14.37
N VAL A 21 12.48 -9.25 -13.53
CA VAL A 21 12.42 -8.68 -12.17
C VAL A 21 13.54 -9.26 -11.30
N LEU A 22 13.84 -10.55 -11.43
CA LEU A 22 14.97 -11.14 -10.70
C LEU A 22 16.33 -10.58 -11.15
N ARG A 23 16.52 -10.32 -12.45
CA ARG A 23 17.75 -9.69 -12.97
C ARG A 23 17.95 -8.25 -12.49
N THR A 24 16.88 -7.55 -12.17
CA THR A 24 16.90 -6.20 -11.59
C THR A 24 16.95 -6.21 -10.06
N HIS A 25 17.23 -7.37 -9.43
CA HIS A 25 17.21 -7.56 -7.97
C HIS A 25 15.87 -7.16 -7.34
N GLY A 26 14.77 -7.46 -8.04
CA GLY A 26 13.41 -7.06 -7.66
C GLY A 26 12.96 -5.71 -8.20
N GLY A 27 13.85 -4.99 -8.91
CA GLY A 27 13.60 -3.65 -9.44
C GLY A 27 12.51 -3.56 -10.52
N PRO A 28 12.02 -2.34 -10.83
CA PRO A 28 10.91 -2.10 -11.74
C PRO A 28 11.18 -2.59 -13.17
N VAL A 29 10.24 -3.38 -13.70
CA VAL A 29 10.22 -3.87 -15.08
C VAL A 29 8.92 -3.43 -15.75
N PRO A 30 8.99 -2.68 -16.88
CA PRO A 30 7.80 -2.34 -17.64
C PRO A 30 7.28 -3.57 -18.40
N VAL A 31 5.97 -3.77 -18.37
CA VAL A 31 5.29 -4.90 -19.01
C VAL A 31 4.10 -4.37 -19.80
N PRO A 32 3.96 -4.67 -21.09
CA PRO A 32 2.78 -4.32 -21.86
C PRO A 32 1.58 -5.14 -21.37
N GLY A 33 0.41 -4.52 -21.26
CA GLY A 33 -0.82 -5.19 -20.87
C GLY A 33 -2.03 -4.68 -21.62
N GLU A 34 -3.16 -5.38 -21.48
CA GLU A 34 -4.36 -5.14 -22.30
C GLU A 34 -4.96 -3.74 -22.11
N GLN A 35 -4.77 -3.12 -20.94
CA GLN A 35 -5.28 -1.78 -20.63
C GLN A 35 -4.18 -0.71 -20.59
N GLY A 36 -2.94 -1.05 -20.98
CA GLY A 36 -1.80 -0.13 -20.96
C GLY A 36 -0.52 -0.78 -20.45
N ASN A 37 0.52 0.05 -20.26
CA ASN A 37 1.80 -0.42 -19.72
C ASN A 37 1.75 -0.48 -18.19
N TYR A 38 2.11 -1.63 -17.63
CA TYR A 38 2.27 -1.85 -16.20
C TYR A 38 3.75 -1.84 -15.81
N VAL A 39 4.03 -1.62 -14.52
CA VAL A 39 5.35 -1.82 -13.95
C VAL A 39 5.25 -2.92 -12.89
N VAL A 40 6.08 -3.94 -13.01
CA VAL A 40 6.16 -5.06 -12.06
C VAL A 40 7.48 -4.96 -11.30
N MET A 41 7.43 -5.12 -9.97
CA MET A 41 8.58 -5.11 -9.06
C MET A 41 8.25 -5.95 -7.83
N THR A 42 9.26 -6.28 -7.02
CA THR A 42 9.02 -6.92 -5.72
C THR A 42 8.37 -5.92 -4.75
N MET A 43 7.61 -6.44 -3.79
CA MET A 43 6.99 -5.60 -2.76
C MET A 43 8.03 -4.83 -1.94
N ASP A 44 9.20 -5.39 -1.73
CA ASP A 44 10.27 -4.71 -0.97
C ASP A 44 10.77 -3.46 -1.69
N ILE A 45 10.96 -3.53 -3.02
CA ILE A 45 11.35 -2.36 -3.82
C ILE A 45 10.21 -1.35 -3.88
N PHE A 46 8.97 -1.82 -4.02
CA PHE A 46 7.81 -0.92 -3.98
C PHE A 46 7.73 -0.16 -2.64
N ARG A 47 7.95 -0.85 -1.52
CA ARG A 47 7.91 -0.27 -0.17
C ARG A 47 9.01 0.75 0.05
N ASP A 48 10.25 0.41 -0.34
CA ASP A 48 11.39 1.32 -0.29
C ASP A 48 11.12 2.60 -1.10
N MET A 49 10.61 2.44 -2.33
CA MET A 49 10.23 3.58 -3.19
C MET A 49 9.06 4.41 -2.62
N ALA A 50 8.08 3.77 -1.99
CA ALA A 50 6.90 4.42 -1.43
C ALA A 50 7.15 5.03 -0.04
N GLY A 51 8.32 4.81 0.55
CA GLY A 51 8.61 5.21 1.93
C GLY A 51 7.74 4.46 2.95
N VAL A 52 7.18 3.32 2.57
CA VAL A 52 6.48 2.42 3.49
C VAL A 52 7.58 1.64 4.20
N GLY A 53 7.63 1.76 5.53
CA GLY A 53 8.64 1.10 6.36
C GLY A 53 8.62 -0.43 6.27
N ASP A 54 9.27 -1.10 7.21
CA ASP A 54 9.33 -2.56 7.22
C ASP A 54 7.93 -3.21 7.35
N ASP A 55 7.86 -4.55 7.28
CA ASP A 55 6.59 -5.28 7.40
C ASP A 55 5.82 -4.93 8.68
N ALA A 56 6.52 -4.64 9.77
CA ALA A 56 5.91 -4.27 11.04
C ALA A 56 5.32 -2.85 10.99
N ASP A 57 6.04 -1.89 10.40
CA ASP A 57 5.55 -0.53 10.18
C ASP A 57 4.34 -0.49 9.24
N PHE A 58 4.35 -1.32 8.20
CA PHE A 58 3.20 -1.47 7.31
C PHE A 58 1.99 -2.07 8.03
N ALA A 59 2.19 -3.16 8.78
CA ALA A 59 1.12 -3.78 9.56
C ALA A 59 0.53 -2.80 10.59
N ALA A 60 1.39 -2.06 11.30
CA ALA A 60 1.00 -1.03 12.26
C ALA A 60 0.20 0.09 11.57
N SER A 61 0.62 0.53 10.39
CA SER A 61 -0.09 1.55 9.60
C SER A 61 -1.48 1.07 9.19
N VAL A 62 -1.58 -0.18 8.71
CA VAL A 62 -2.86 -0.79 8.31
C VAL A 62 -3.80 -0.91 9.52
N ASP A 63 -3.29 -1.32 10.69
CA ASP A 63 -4.10 -1.44 11.89
C ASP A 63 -4.55 -0.07 12.42
N ALA A 64 -3.67 0.95 12.37
CA ALA A 64 -4.05 2.32 12.69
C ALA A 64 -5.16 2.85 11.78
N LEU A 65 -5.10 2.56 10.48
CA LEU A 65 -6.15 2.92 9.53
C LEU A 65 -7.48 2.23 9.86
N LYS A 66 -7.49 0.93 10.18
CA LYS A 66 -8.70 0.21 10.60
C LYS A 66 -9.32 0.84 11.85
N VAL A 67 -8.51 1.12 12.86
CA VAL A 67 -8.96 1.77 14.10
C VAL A 67 -9.58 3.15 13.80
N SER A 68 -8.91 3.96 12.97
CA SER A 68 -9.41 5.29 12.61
C SER A 68 -10.74 5.22 11.85
N LEU A 69 -10.91 4.21 10.99
CA LEU A 69 -12.15 4.00 10.24
C LEU A 69 -13.31 3.61 11.18
N ASP A 70 -13.06 2.75 12.15
CA ASP A 70 -14.08 2.34 13.11
C ASP A 70 -14.46 3.49 14.06
N GLN A 71 -13.50 4.31 14.46
CA GLN A 71 -13.75 5.57 15.18
C GLN A 71 -14.61 6.53 14.34
N ALA A 72 -14.31 6.68 13.05
CA ALA A 72 -15.09 7.53 12.16
C ALA A 72 -16.54 7.02 12.02
N LYS A 73 -16.73 5.70 11.86
CA LYS A 73 -18.07 5.07 11.85
C LYS A 73 -18.83 5.26 13.16
N ALA A 74 -18.12 5.26 14.29
CA ALA A 74 -18.69 5.54 15.61
C ALA A 74 -18.99 7.04 15.84
N GLY A 75 -18.79 7.90 14.84
CA GLY A 75 -19.02 9.34 14.93
C GLY A 75 -17.92 10.10 15.66
N MET A 76 -16.79 9.46 15.97
CA MET A 76 -15.62 10.09 16.58
C MET A 76 -14.81 10.86 15.53
N THR A 77 -15.47 11.83 14.89
CA THR A 77 -14.89 12.71 13.88
C THR A 77 -14.97 14.15 14.34
N MET A 78 -14.12 15.02 13.81
CA MET A 78 -14.15 16.45 14.06
C MET A 78 -14.33 17.20 12.74
N PRO A 79 -15.17 18.25 12.69
CA PRO A 79 -15.27 19.09 11.51
C PRO A 79 -13.92 19.72 11.14
N LEU A 80 -13.65 19.81 9.83
CA LEU A 80 -12.41 20.39 9.33
C LEU A 80 -12.21 21.84 9.80
N SER A 81 -13.29 22.62 9.89
CA SER A 81 -13.29 23.99 10.39
C SER A 81 -12.86 24.12 11.85
N GLU A 82 -12.99 23.05 12.65
CA GLU A 82 -12.61 23.05 14.07
C GLU A 82 -11.17 22.57 14.29
N ILE A 83 -10.68 21.66 13.45
CA ILE A 83 -9.33 21.11 13.60
C ILE A 83 -8.24 22.01 12.99
N LEU A 84 -8.51 22.68 11.86
CA LEU A 84 -7.51 23.54 11.19
C LEU A 84 -6.99 24.67 12.10
N PRO A 85 -7.83 25.45 12.81
CA PRO A 85 -7.33 26.48 13.73
C PRO A 85 -6.49 25.89 14.86
N ARG A 86 -6.88 24.71 15.38
CA ARG A 86 -6.13 24.03 16.46
C ARG A 86 -4.77 23.52 15.97
N LEU A 87 -4.69 23.04 14.73
CA LEU A 87 -3.42 22.62 14.14
C LEU A 87 -2.51 23.84 13.89
N GLN A 88 -3.08 24.95 13.44
CA GLN A 88 -2.34 26.20 13.25
C GLN A 88 -1.82 26.76 14.59
N GLU A 89 -2.64 26.75 15.64
CA GLU A 89 -2.22 27.15 17.00
C GLU A 89 -1.12 26.23 17.58
N LYS A 90 -1.23 24.92 17.35
CA LYS A 90 -0.33 23.92 17.95
C LYS A 90 0.97 23.72 17.17
N HIS A 91 0.94 23.85 15.84
CA HIS A 91 2.03 23.47 14.96
C HIS A 91 2.48 24.59 14.00
N GLY A 92 1.81 25.75 13.98
CA GLY A 92 2.22 26.91 13.19
C GLY A 92 2.12 26.73 11.67
N ILE A 93 1.36 25.73 11.21
CA ILE A 93 1.02 25.47 9.80
C ILE A 93 -0.20 26.26 9.35
#